data_AF-N4WMY3-F1
#
_entry.id   AF-N4WMY3-F1
#
_cell.length_a   1.000
_cell.length_b   1.000
_cell.length_c   1.000
_cell.angle_alpha   90.00
_cell.angle_beta   90.00
_cell.angle_gamma   90.00
#
_symmetry.space_group_name_H-M   'P 1'
#
loop_
_entity.id
_entity.type
_entity.pdbx_description
1 polymer ?
#
loop_
_entity_poly.entity_id
_entity_poly.type
_entity_poly.pdbx_seq_one_letter_code
_entity_poly.pdbx_strand_id
1 'polypeptide(L)' 'MIDVPWKIFSQTGNIEAYLWMKEIEGEIEKDDTYEPDDTILEDTRS' A
#
# COMPACT_ATOMS: atom_id res chain seq x y z
N MET A 1 -2.50 5.89 10.49
CA MET A 1 -3.72 5.47 9.76
C MET A 1 -3.94 3.99 10.07
N ILE A 2 -5.17 3.47 10.07
CA ILE A 2 -5.40 2.05 10.39
C ILE A 2 -5.13 1.22 9.12
N ASP A 3 -4.20 0.27 9.15
CA ASP A 3 -3.85 -0.56 7.99
C ASP A 3 -4.96 -1.58 7.66
N VAL A 4 -6.10 -1.10 7.16
CA VAL A 4 -7.26 -1.92 6.81
C VAL A 4 -6.91 -3.00 5.78
N PRO A 5 -6.18 -2.71 4.68
CA PRO A 5 -5.86 -3.73 3.68
C PRO A 5 -5.00 -4.84 4.29
N TRP A 6 -3.99 -4.46 5.08
CA TRP A 6 -3.13 -5.43 5.76
C TRP A 6 -3.90 -6.31 6.74
N LYS A 7 -4.88 -5.74 7.46
CA LYS A 7 -5.75 -6.52 8.36
C LYS A 7 -6.64 -7.50 7.61
N ILE A 8 -7.23 -7.10 6.49
CA ILE A 8 -8.07 -7.97 5.67
C ILE A 8 -7.23 -9.13 5.11
N PHE A 9 -6.03 -8.83 4.58
CA PHE A 9 -5.09 -9.83 4.11
C PHE A 9 -4.66 -10.79 5.22
N SER A 10 -4.25 -10.27 6.38
CA SER A 10 -3.78 -11.08 7.51
C SER A 10 -4.85 -12.03 8.05
N GLN A 11 -6.13 -11.67 7.92
CA GLN A 11 -7.25 -12.49 8.39
C GLN A 11 -7.74 -13.50 7.35
N THR A 12 -7.72 -13.15 6.07
CA THR A 12 -8.38 -13.93 5.01
C THR A 12 -7.41 -14.61 4.05
N GLY A 13 -6.16 -14.14 3.99
CA GLY A 13 -5.19 -14.54 2.98
C GLY A 13 -5.58 -14.16 1.54
N ASN A 14 -6.65 -13.37 1.36
CA ASN A 14 -7.14 -13.00 0.04
C ASN A 14 -6.30 -11.85 -0.54
N ILE A 15 -5.39 -12.20 -1.44
CA ILE A 15 -4.48 -11.25 -2.09
C ILE A 15 -5.19 -10.32 -3.08
N GLU A 16 -6.26 -10.79 -3.73
CA GLU A 16 -7.02 -9.99 -4.70
C GLU A 16 -7.73 -8.82 -4.01
N ALA A 17 -8.38 -9.09 -2.87
CA ALA A 17 -9.03 -8.07 -2.05
C ALA A 17 -8.03 -7.05 -1.49
N TYR A 18 -6.83 -7.49 -1.08
CA TYR A 18 -5.75 -6.61 -0.63
C TYR A 18 -5.33 -5.63 -1.73
N LEU A 19 -5.09 -6.13 -2.96
CA LEU A 19 -4.65 -5.31 -4.08
C LEU A 19 -5.71 -4.30 -4.50
N TRP A 20 -6.99 -4.69 -4.54
CA TRP A 20 -8.09 -3.76 -4.82
C TRP A 20 -8.16 -2.64 -3.77
N MET A 21 -8.06 -2.98 -2.48
CA MET A 21 -8.08 -1.96 -1.43
C MET A 21 -6.85 -1.04 -1.50
N LYS A 22 -5.67 -1.59 -1.83
CA LYS A 22 -4.44 -0.81 -1.97
C LYS A 22 -4.47 0.12 -3.18
N GLU A 23 -5.11 -0.29 -4.27
CA GLU A 23 -5.34 0.57 -5.44
C GLU A 23 -6.25 1.75 -5.09
N ILE A 24 -7.35 1.50 -4.36
CA ILE A 24 -8.27 2.55 -3.88
C ILE A 24 -7.56 3.50 -2.90
N GLU A 25 -6.79 2.98 -1.94
CA GLU A 25 -5.98 3.81 -1.04
C GLU A 25 -5.02 4.71 -1.82
N GLY A 26 -4.30 4.15 -2.81
CA GLY A 26 -3.39 4.92 -3.65
C GLY A 26 -4.09 5.92 -4.59
N GLU A 27 -5.39 5.79 -4.85
CA GLU A 27 -6.19 6.82 -5.52
C GLU A 27 -6.63 7.93 -4.58
N ILE A 28 -6.96 7.60 -3.33
CA ILE A 28 -7.34 8.56 -2.28
C ILE A 28 -6.12 9.40 -1.85
N GLU A 29 -4.95 8.76 -1.67
CA GLU A 29 -3.69 9.43 -1.31
C GLU A 29 -3.19 10.39 -2.41
N LYS A 30 -3.56 10.17 -3.67
CA LYS A 30 -3.19 11.08 -4.77
C LYS A 30 -3.97 12.40 -4.76
N ASP A 31 -5.15 12.42 -4.13
CA ASP A 31 -5.98 13.64 -4.02
C ASP A 31 -5.58 14.47 -2.78
N ASP A 32 -5.14 13.78 -1.71
CA ASP A 32 -4.70 14.39 -0.44
C ASP A 32 -3.18 14.18 -0.20
N THR A 33 -2.35 15.04 -0.77
CA THR A 33 -0.94 15.30 -0.34
C THR A 33 0.14 14.26 -0.69
N TYR A 34 1.14 14.73 -1.45
CA TYR A 34 2.47 14.14 -1.61
C TYR A 34 3.05 13.64 -0.27
N GLU A 35 3.35 12.35 -0.16
CA GLU A 35 4.43 11.82 0.68
C GLU A 35 5.37 10.98 -0.22
N PRO A 36 6.65 11.36 -0.38
CA PRO A 36 7.61 10.53 -1.10
C PRO A 36 7.98 9.34 -0.22
N ASP A 37 7.64 8.12 -0.65
CA ASP A 37 8.27 6.91 -0.11
C ASP A 37 9.68 6.76 -0.71
N ASP A 38 10.53 7.74 -0.40
CA ASP A 38 11.98 7.62 -0.48
C ASP A 38 12.39 6.61 0.61
N THR A 39 12.65 5.34 0.27
CA THR A 39 13.68 4.49 0.95
C THR A 39 13.81 3.03 0.49
N ILE A 40 13.03 2.49 -0.47
CA ILE A 40 13.09 1.04 -0.77
C ILE A 40 13.87 0.61 -2.03
N LEU A 41 14.61 1.50 -2.73
CA LEU A 41 15.32 1.09 -3.96
C LEU A 41 16.81 1.45 -4.09
N GLU A 42 17.55 1.68 -2.98
CA GLU A 42 19.01 1.85 -3.06
C GLU A 42 19.85 0.55 -2.97
N ASP A 43 19.25 -0.63 -2.70
CA ASP A 43 20.03 -1.85 -2.42
C ASP A 43 20.31 -2.78 -3.63
N THR A 44 20.08 -2.35 -4.88
CA THR A 44 20.41 -3.18 -6.08
C THR A 44 21.47 -2.60 -7.01
N ARG A 45 22.26 -1.62 -6.55
CA ARG A 45 23.45 -1.17 -7.28
C ARG A 45 24.74 -1.56 -6.55
N SER A 46 25.21 -2.79 -6.77
CA SER A 46 26.64 -3.11 -6.73
C SER A 46 27.01 -4.21 -7.71
#